data_AF-A0A926TUN5-F1
#
_entry.id   AF-A0A926TUN5-F1
#
_cell.length_a   1.000
_cell.length_b   1.000
_cell.length_c   1.000
_cell.angle_alpha   90.00
_cell.angle_beta   90.00
_cell.angle_gamma   90.00
#
_symmetry.space_group_name_H-M   'P 1'
#
loop_
_entity.id
_entity.type
_entity.pdbx_description
1 polymer ?
#
loop_
_entity_poly.entity_id
_entity_poly.type
_entity_poly.pdbx_seq_one_letter_code
_entity_poly.pdbx_strand_id
1 'polypeptide(L)'
;MPSPSRSQSPINHLDQTPKILESRDQYRSCHICLPEEEYRVAAVMVDGKYYGLAKVVPDRQRSLEIANRLLTAGTEAVITKLAKGYAIWRLEPEAYTELCPRTTRRQRNR
;
A
#
# COMPACT_ATOMS: atom_id res chain seq x y z
N MET A 1 -40.53 -15.17 -3.67
CA MET A 1 -39.60 -14.55 -4.66
C MET A 1 -38.36 -14.10 -3.90
N PRO A 2 -37.19 -14.72 -4.12
CA PRO A 2 -35.99 -14.43 -3.34
C PRO A 2 -35.26 -13.20 -3.92
N SER A 3 -34.99 -12.20 -3.10
CA SER A 3 -34.02 -11.15 -3.40
C SER A 3 -32.73 -11.43 -2.63
N PRO A 4 -31.55 -11.25 -3.24
CA PRO A 4 -30.30 -11.74 -2.69
C PRO A 4 -29.96 -10.93 -1.45
N SER A 5 -29.96 -11.59 -0.29
CA SER A 5 -29.22 -11.12 0.87
C SER A 5 -27.79 -10.90 0.42
N ARG A 6 -27.42 -9.64 0.23
CA ARG A 6 -26.03 -9.22 0.06
C ARG A 6 -25.32 -9.73 1.30
N SER A 7 -24.63 -10.87 1.16
CA SER A 7 -23.77 -11.44 2.19
C SER A 7 -22.65 -10.44 2.44
N GLN A 8 -22.94 -9.42 3.22
CA GLN A 8 -21.91 -8.69 3.94
C GLN A 8 -21.43 -9.68 5.00
N SER A 9 -20.44 -10.48 4.59
CA SER A 9 -19.52 -11.12 5.52
C SER A 9 -19.12 -10.05 6.54
N PRO A 10 -19.25 -10.29 7.85
CA PRO A 10 -18.66 -9.39 8.81
C PRO A 10 -17.15 -9.50 8.58
N ILE A 11 -16.58 -8.51 7.88
CA ILE A 11 -15.13 -8.37 7.85
C ILE A 11 -14.79 -8.07 9.31
N ASN A 12 -14.23 -9.07 9.99
CA ASN A 12 -13.72 -8.96 11.35
C ASN A 12 -12.58 -7.94 11.35
N HIS A 13 -12.92 -6.65 11.38
CA HIS A 13 -11.97 -5.54 11.47
C HIS A 13 -11.26 -5.47 12.83
N LEU A 14 -11.65 -6.34 13.79
CA LEU A 14 -11.14 -6.35 15.16
C LEU A 14 -9.87 -7.20 15.35
N ASP A 15 -9.48 -8.03 14.37
CA ASP A 15 -8.34 -8.95 14.47
C ASP A 15 -7.20 -8.63 13.49
N GLN A 16 -7.32 -7.56 12.71
CA GLN A 16 -6.29 -7.19 11.76
C GLN A 16 -5.22 -6.36 12.47
N THR A 17 -4.11 -7.01 12.85
CA THR A 17 -2.90 -6.31 13.28
C THR A 17 -2.09 -5.85 12.06
N PRO A 18 -1.50 -4.65 12.08
CA PRO A 18 -0.62 -4.19 11.00
C PRO A 18 0.52 -5.18 10.78
N LYS A 19 0.62 -5.73 9.57
CA LYS A 19 1.68 -6.67 9.21
C LYS A 19 2.99 -5.91 9.02
N ILE A 20 4.02 -6.27 9.78
CA ILE A 20 5.39 -5.76 9.58
C ILE A 20 6.16 -6.77 8.72
N LEU A 21 6.61 -6.32 7.55
CA LEU A 21 7.41 -7.06 6.60
C LEU A 21 8.89 -6.78 6.88
N GLU A 22 9.52 -7.67 7.63
CA GLU A 22 10.91 -7.51 8.07
C GLU A 22 11.93 -8.02 7.03
N SER A 23 11.53 -8.94 6.14
CA SER A 23 12.38 -9.43 5.05
C SER A 23 11.97 -8.86 3.71
N ARG A 24 12.97 -8.62 2.85
CA ARG A 24 12.80 -8.17 1.47
C ARG A 24 12.03 -9.18 0.61
N ASP A 25 12.11 -10.47 0.92
CA ASP A 25 11.41 -11.52 0.16
C ASP A 25 9.89 -11.46 0.32
N GLN A 26 9.40 -10.78 1.36
CA GLN A 26 7.97 -10.65 1.63
C GLN A 26 7.28 -9.60 0.73
N TYR A 27 8.06 -8.81 -0.03
CA TYR A 27 7.49 -7.76 -0.87
C TYR A 27 8.38 -7.38 -2.06
N ARG A 28 7.75 -6.99 -3.16
CA ARG A 28 8.46 -6.44 -4.33
C ARG A 28 8.25 -4.94 -4.40
N SER A 29 9.33 -4.16 -4.41
CA SER A 29 9.19 -2.72 -4.70
C SER A 29 8.80 -2.52 -6.15
N CYS A 30 7.86 -1.61 -6.36
CA CYS A 30 7.36 -1.21 -7.66
C CYS A 30 6.96 0.27 -7.65
N HIS A 31 6.41 0.73 -8.77
CA HIS A 31 5.74 2.02 -8.85
C HIS A 31 4.34 1.77 -9.40
N ILE A 32 3.36 2.44 -8.82
CA ILE A 32 1.96 2.38 -9.24
C ILE A 32 1.50 3.78 -9.64
N CYS A 33 0.40 3.84 -10.36
CA CYS A 33 -0.37 5.06 -10.58
C CYS A 33 -1.68 4.92 -9.81
N LEU A 34 -2.19 6.04 -9.32
CA LEU A 34 -3.53 6.11 -8.76
C LEU A 34 -4.40 6.93 -9.72
N PRO A 35 -5.71 6.67 -9.80
CA PRO A 35 -6.60 7.44 -10.67
C PRO A 35 -6.62 8.93 -10.33
N GLU A 36 -6.42 9.25 -9.05
CA GLU A 36 -6.41 10.61 -8.52
C GLU A 36 -5.06 11.32 -8.68
N GLU A 37 -3.98 10.58 -8.97
CA GLU A 37 -2.62 11.12 -9.00
C GLU A 37 -2.04 11.02 -10.41
N GLU A 38 -1.57 12.15 -10.95
CA GLU A 38 -0.97 12.21 -12.29
C GLU A 38 0.45 11.61 -12.35
N TYR A 39 1.02 11.23 -11.21
CA TYR A 39 2.40 10.75 -11.10
C TYR A 39 2.53 9.35 -10.50
N ARG A 40 3.69 8.74 -10.78
CA ARG A 40 4.09 7.44 -10.23
C ARG A 40 4.36 7.55 -8.73
N VAL A 41 3.67 6.75 -7.94
CA VAL A 41 3.89 6.65 -6.50
C VAL A 41 4.76 5.43 -6.20
N ALA A 42 5.70 5.58 -5.26
CA ALA A 42 6.46 4.45 -4.75
C ALA A 42 5.52 3.44 -4.10
N ALA A 43 5.67 2.17 -4.43
CA ALA A 43 4.79 1.12 -3.92
C ALA A 43 5.53 -0.17 -3.60
N VAL A 44 4.84 -1.03 -2.87
CA VAL A 44 5.23 -2.42 -2.66
C VAL A 44 4.09 -3.34 -3.07
N MET A 45 4.43 -4.46 -3.68
CA MET A 45 3.49 -5.53 -3.98
C MET A 45 3.67 -6.64 -2.95
N VAL A 46 2.57 -7.01 -2.30
CA VAL A 46 2.50 -8.04 -1.26
C VAL A 46 1.29 -8.92 -1.56
N ASP A 47 1.49 -10.23 -1.69
CA ASP A 47 0.42 -11.19 -1.98
C ASP A 47 -0.47 -10.79 -3.19
N GLY A 48 0.15 -10.20 -4.22
CA GLY A 48 -0.53 -9.76 -5.45
C GLY A 48 -1.29 -8.43 -5.35
N LYS A 49 -1.30 -7.78 -4.18
CA LYS A 49 -1.92 -6.48 -3.94
C LYS A 49 -0.87 -5.36 -3.95
N TYR A 50 -1.27 -4.18 -4.39
CA TYR A 50 -0.41 -2.98 -4.42
C TYR A 50 -0.66 -2.09 -3.21
N TYR A 51 0.43 -1.71 -2.55
CA TYR A 51 0.40 -0.79 -1.43
C TYR A 51 1.23 0.45 -1.74
N GLY A 52 0.60 1.62 -1.78
CA GLY A 52 1.25 2.91 -2.00
C GLY A 52 1.91 3.45 -0.73
N LEU A 53 3.04 4.16 -0.89
CA LEU A 53 3.74 4.77 0.25
C LEU A 53 2.88 5.88 0.88
N ALA A 54 2.42 5.65 2.10
CA ALA A 54 1.64 6.65 2.84
C ALA A 54 2.54 7.58 3.66
N LYS A 55 3.51 7.01 4.40
CA LYS A 55 4.40 7.78 5.27
C LYS A 55 5.65 7.00 5.66
N VAL A 56 6.73 7.71 5.97
CA VAL A 56 7.91 7.15 6.64
C VAL A 56 8.05 7.82 8.01
N VAL A 57 8.26 7.02 9.05
CA VAL A 57 8.50 7.49 10.41
C VAL A 57 9.74 6.80 10.99
N PRO A 58 10.53 7.46 11.85
CA PRO A 58 11.73 6.84 12.42
C PRO A 58 11.39 5.74 13.44
N ASP A 59 10.25 5.86 14.12
CA ASP A 59 9.89 5.03 15.26
C ASP A 59 8.91 3.89 14.91
N ARG A 60 9.15 2.71 15.50
CA ARG A 60 8.32 1.51 15.28
C ARG A 60 6.94 1.69 15.86
N GLN A 61 6.84 2.20 17.09
CA GLN A 61 5.56 2.36 17.78
C GLN A 61 4.65 3.32 17.01
N ARG A 62 5.20 4.43 16.55
CA ARG A 62 4.50 5.40 15.73
C ARG A 62 4.04 4.82 14.40
N SER A 63 4.84 3.94 13.78
CA SER A 63 4.43 3.28 12.54
C SER A 63 3.21 2.37 12.76
N LEU A 64 3.17 1.64 13.87
CA LEU A 64 2.04 0.80 14.27
C LEU A 64 0.80 1.63 14.58
N GLU A 65 0.94 2.73 15.30
CA GLU A 65 -0.19 3.64 15.58
C GLU A 65 -0.84 4.16 14.29
N ILE A 66 -0.03 4.56 13.30
CA ILE A 66 -0.53 5.07 12.03
C ILE A 66 -1.20 3.95 11.23
N ALA A 67 -0.58 2.77 11.15
CA ALA A 67 -1.16 1.64 10.42
C ALA A 67 -2.45 1.13 11.07
N ASN A 68 -2.53 1.10 12.41
CA ASN A 68 -3.76 0.78 13.13
C ASN A 68 -4.88 1.77 12.80
N ARG A 69 -4.59 3.08 12.73
CA ARG A 69 -5.59 4.08 12.33
C ARG A 69 -6.12 3.84 10.93
N LEU A 70 -5.26 3.44 9.99
CA LEU A 70 -5.68 3.07 8.64
C LEU A 70 -6.61 1.85 8.66
N LEU A 71 -6.24 0.80 9.42
CA LEU A 71 -7.05 -0.40 9.56
C LEU A 71 -8.41 -0.12 10.19
N THR A 72 -8.45 0.70 11.24
CA THR A 72 -9.71 1.15 11.88
C THR A 72 -10.57 1.97 10.90
N ALA A 73 -9.95 2.71 9.98
CA ALA A 73 -10.66 3.42 8.91
C ALA A 73 -11.07 2.52 7.73
N GLY A 74 -10.85 1.20 7.82
CA GLY A 74 -11.18 0.24 6.78
C GLY A 74 -10.16 0.13 5.65
N THR A 75 -8.97 0.73 5.80
CA THR A 75 -7.88 0.68 4.82
C THR A 75 -6.80 -0.28 5.28
N GLU A 76 -6.57 -1.34 4.52
CA GLU A 76 -5.49 -2.30 4.81
C GLU A 76 -4.12 -1.59 4.74
N ALA A 77 -3.22 -1.90 5.68
CA ALA A 77 -1.90 -1.28 5.75
C ALA A 77 -0.82 -2.30 6.13
N VAL A 78 0.35 -2.14 5.53
CA VAL A 78 1.56 -2.92 5.85
C VAL A 78 2.71 -1.99 6.18
N ILE A 79 3.68 -2.49 6.95
CA ILE A 79 4.86 -1.72 7.36
C ILE A 79 6.10 -2.45 6.87
N THR A 80 7.07 -1.73 6.30
CA THR A 80 8.40 -2.29 6.01
C THR A 80 9.46 -1.57 6.83
N LYS A 81 10.46 -2.30 7.34
CA LYS A 81 11.63 -1.69 7.95
C LYS A 81 12.58 -1.15 6.89
N LEU A 82 13.00 0.10 7.05
CA LEU A 82 14.01 0.78 6.24
C LEU A 82 15.26 1.08 7.10
N ALA A 83 16.38 1.40 6.47
CA ALA A 83 17.61 1.75 7.18
C ALA A 83 17.47 2.95 8.13
N LYS A 84 16.54 3.88 7.83
CA LYS A 84 16.33 5.12 8.59
C LYS A 84 14.97 5.17 9.32
N GLY A 85 14.23 4.08 9.40
CA GLY A 85 12.91 4.05 10.03
C GLY A 85 11.97 2.98 9.47
N TYR A 86 10.68 3.27 9.48
CA TYR A 86 9.59 2.39 9.08
C TYR A 86 8.73 3.09 8.05
N ALA A 87 8.54 2.46 6.89
CA ALA A 87 7.60 2.92 5.89
C ALA A 87 6.25 2.24 6.10
N ILE A 88 5.19 3.04 6.10
CA ILE A 88 3.80 2.62 6.17
C ILE A 88 3.24 2.69 4.75
N TRP A 89 2.67 1.58 4.30
CA TRP A 89 2.08 1.43 2.98
C TRP A 89 0.60 1.13 3.14
N ARG A 90 -0.24 1.85 2.40
CA ARG A 90 -1.70 1.66 2.41
C ARG A 90 -2.12 0.91 1.16
N LEU A 91 -3.12 0.04 1.25
CA LEU A 91 -3.67 -0.68 0.11
C LEU A 91 -4.31 0.32 -0.86
N GLU A 92 -3.97 0.17 -2.14
CA GLU A 92 -4.50 1.00 -3.21
C GLU A 92 -5.22 0.06 -4.20
N PRO A 93 -6.51 -0.24 -4.00
CA PRO A 93 -7.24 -1.18 -4.84
C PRO A 93 -7.41 -0.69 -6.29
N GLU A 94 -7.39 0.63 -6.50
CA GLU A 94 -7.51 1.28 -7.79
C GLU A 94 -6.15 1.46 -8.48
N ALA A 95 -5.07 0.97 -7.86
CA ALA A 95 -3.73 1.09 -8.41
C ALA A 95 -3.54 0.28 -9.69
N TYR A 96 -2.82 0.87 -10.64
CA TYR A 96 -2.42 0.21 -11.87
C TYR A 96 -0.96 0.50 -12.21
N THR A 97 -0.33 -0.38 -12.98
CA THR A 97 1.10 -0.27 -13.35
C THR A 97 1.31 0.04 -14.83
N GLU A 98 0.32 -0.23 -15.69
CA GLU A 98 0.46 -0.25 -17.15
C GLU A 98 0.37 1.13 -17.82
N LEU A 99 -0.45 2.03 -17.27
CA LEU A 99 -0.77 3.31 -17.91
C LEU A 99 0.00 4.51 -17.37
N CYS A 100 0.93 4.31 -16.43
CA CYS A 100 1.73 5.44 -15.97
C CYS A 100 2.55 5.97 -17.15
N PRO A 101 2.36 7.23 -17.57
CA PRO A 101 3.19 7.80 -18.61
C PRO A 101 4.63 7.58 -18.19
N ARG A 102 5.37 6.81 -19.00
CA ARG A 102 6.81 6.68 -18.82
C ARG A 102 7.30 8.10 -18.98
N THR A 103 7.78 8.73 -17.90
CA THR A 103 8.59 9.93 -18.05
C THR A 103 9.69 9.52 -19.00
N THR A 104 9.54 9.96 -20.25
CA THR A 104 10.47 9.63 -21.30
C THR A 104 11.73 10.34 -20.84
N ARG A 105 12.65 9.58 -20.26
CA ARG A 105 14.02 9.99 -20.06
C ARG A 105 14.49 10.36 -21.46
N ARG A 106 14.40 11.64 -21.81
CA ARG A 106 15.02 12.22 -23.00
C ARG A 106 16.49 11.87 -22.86
N GLN A 107 16.91 10.78 -23.50
CA GLN A 107 18.28 10.62 -23.95
C GLN A 107 18.51 11.80 -24.89
N ARG A 108 19.04 12.89 -24.35
CA ARG A 108 19.61 13.95 -25.15
C ARG A 108 20.98 13.42 -25.56
N ASN A 109 21.00 12.74 -26.70
CA ASN A 109 22.21 12.37 -27.42
C ASN A 109 22.89 13.63 -27.96
N ARG A 110 24.22 13.55 -28.03
CA ARG A 110 25.22 14.46 -28.63
C ARG A 110 25.83 15.48 -27.69
#